data_AF-A0A961CHF6-F1
#
_entry.id   AF-A0A961CHF6-F1
#
_cell.length_a   1.000
_cell.length_b   1.000
_cell.length_c   1.000
_cell.angle_alpha   90.00
_cell.angle_beta   90.00
_cell.angle_gamma   90.00
#
_symmetry.space_group_name_H-M   'P 1'
#
loop_
_entity.id
_entity.type
_entity.pdbx_description
1 polymer ?
#
loop_
_entity_poly.entity_id
_entity_poly.type
_entity_poly.pdbx_seq_one_letter_code
_entity_poly.pdbx_strand_id
1 'polypeptide(L)'
;MSFRLATIDDRAALVRDDAWFDLERLGTGAPADPMEALTDLDALHAADAALGDATPAGSFAEALDAGRVGPPVPAPSACFGIGLNYRSHVAESNMAVPTVPVVFTKFPGCLVGPRATVELVGP
;
A
#
# COMPACT_ATOMS: atom_id res chain seq x y z
N MET A 1 -11.02 -11.62 -10.53
CA MET A 1 -11.51 -10.69 -9.48
C MET A 1 -10.34 -9.82 -9.07
N SER A 2 -10.57 -8.61 -8.56
CA SER A 2 -9.51 -7.75 -8.03
C SER A 2 -9.27 -8.06 -6.55
N PHE A 3 -8.03 -8.32 -6.15
CA PHE A 3 -7.68 -8.42 -4.73
C PHE A 3 -7.49 -7.01 -4.12
N ARG A 4 -7.55 -6.92 -2.79
CA ARG A 4 -7.04 -5.77 -2.02
C ARG A 4 -5.93 -6.26 -1.10
N LEU A 5 -4.73 -5.74 -1.29
CA LEU A 5 -3.56 -6.06 -0.48
C LEU A 5 -3.36 -4.98 0.59
N ALA A 6 -2.98 -5.40 1.79
CA ALA A 6 -2.51 -4.56 2.87
C ALA A 6 -1.23 -5.15 3.48
N THR A 7 -0.46 -4.28 4.13
CA THR A 7 0.61 -4.69 5.06
C THR A 7 0.09 -4.49 6.47
N ILE A 8 -0.03 -5.55 7.27
CA ILE A 8 -0.50 -5.48 8.67
C ILE A 8 0.52 -6.18 9.55
N ASP A 9 1.04 -5.48 10.57
CA ASP A 9 2.17 -5.96 11.39
C ASP A 9 3.34 -6.48 10.55
N ASP A 10 3.72 -5.69 9.53
CA ASP A 10 4.79 -5.99 8.56
C ASP A 10 4.58 -7.26 7.72
N ARG A 11 3.35 -7.79 7.66
CA ARG A 11 3.01 -8.99 6.90
C ARG A 11 1.99 -8.72 5.81
N ALA A 12 2.11 -9.45 4.70
CA ALA A 12 1.18 -9.41 3.59
C ALA A 12 -0.19 -9.94 4.02
N ALA A 13 -1.23 -9.16 3.73
CA ALA A 13 -2.60 -9.50 4.07
C ALA A 13 -3.55 -9.18 2.91
N LEU A 14 -4.57 -10.02 2.72
CA LEU A 14 -5.70 -9.71 1.85
C LEU A 14 -6.82 -9.07 2.67
N VAL A 15 -7.54 -8.13 2.06
CA VAL A 15 -8.66 -7.42 2.69
C VAL A 15 -9.94 -7.64 1.88
N ARG A 16 -10.99 -8.14 2.54
CA ARG A 16 -12.33 -8.27 1.97
C ARG A 16 -13.36 -7.70 2.95
N ASP A 17 -14.14 -6.74 2.47
CA ASP A 17 -15.01 -5.93 3.33
C ASP A 17 -14.22 -5.31 4.50
N ASP A 18 -14.58 -5.64 5.74
CA ASP A 18 -13.83 -5.26 6.95
C ASP A 18 -12.96 -6.40 7.51
N ALA A 19 -12.87 -7.55 6.84
CA ALA A 19 -12.00 -8.64 7.27
C ALA A 19 -10.62 -8.54 6.61
N TRP A 20 -9.57 -8.81 7.38
CA TRP A 20 -8.25 -9.06 6.82
C TRP A 20 -7.77 -10.48 7.09
N PHE A 21 -6.98 -11.01 6.16
CA PHE A 21 -6.50 -12.38 6.15
C PHE A 21 -4.99 -12.35 5.95
N ASP A 22 -4.24 -12.92 6.90
CA ASP A 22 -2.78 -13.09 6.77
C ASP A 22 -2.49 -14.07 5.64
N LEU A 23 -1.73 -13.62 4.63
CA LEU A 23 -1.57 -14.34 3.37
C LEU A 23 -0.83 -15.68 3.55
N GLU A 24 0.15 -15.75 4.45
CA GLU A 24 0.88 -16.99 4.76
C GLU A 24 -0.04 -17.98 5.50
N ARG A 25 -0.90 -17.48 6.41
CA ARG A 25 -1.83 -18.33 7.18
C ARG A 25 -2.96 -18.93 6.36
N LEU A 26 -3.19 -18.45 5.14
CA LEU A 26 -4.12 -19.07 4.21
C LEU A 26 -3.63 -20.43 3.69
N GLY A 27 -2.35 -20.77 3.90
CA GLY A 27 -1.79 -22.06 3.47
C GLY A 27 -1.69 -22.21 1.95
N THR A 28 -1.72 -21.11 1.20
CA THR A 28 -1.62 -21.07 -0.27
C THR A 28 -0.17 -21.17 -0.76
N GLY A 29 0.82 -21.16 0.15
CA GLY A 29 2.25 -21.07 -0.17
C GLY A 29 2.73 -19.65 -0.49
N ALA A 30 1.85 -18.66 -0.39
CA ALA A 30 2.21 -17.26 -0.57
C ALA A 30 3.07 -16.75 0.61
N PRO A 31 4.07 -15.89 0.33
CA PRO A 31 5.01 -15.41 1.35
C PRO A 31 4.35 -14.43 2.31
N ALA A 32 4.89 -14.36 3.54
CA ALA A 32 4.48 -13.37 4.52
C ALA A 32 5.01 -11.96 4.21
N ASP A 33 6.11 -11.84 3.46
CA ASP A 33 6.68 -10.55 3.09
C ASP A 33 5.84 -9.87 1.97
N PRO A 34 5.40 -8.61 2.14
CA PRO A 34 4.61 -7.92 1.12
C PRO A 34 5.32 -7.69 -0.21
N MET A 35 6.65 -7.46 -0.19
CA MET A 35 7.41 -7.24 -1.42
C MET A 35 7.58 -8.54 -2.20
N GLU A 36 7.79 -9.66 -1.51
CA GLU A 36 7.81 -10.99 -2.14
C GLU A 36 6.42 -11.36 -2.69
N ALA A 37 5.35 -11.12 -1.93
CA ALA A 37 3.98 -11.40 -2.35
C ALA A 37 3.59 -10.65 -3.64
N LEU A 38 4.04 -9.39 -3.77
CA LEU A 38 3.82 -8.56 -4.96
C LEU A 38 4.52 -9.06 -6.23
N THR A 39 5.44 -10.03 -6.12
CA THR A 39 6.11 -10.61 -7.30
C THR A 39 5.21 -11.59 -8.07
N ASP A 40 4.13 -12.10 -7.45
CA ASP A 40 3.20 -13.04 -8.06
C ASP A 40 1.74 -12.57 -7.92
N LEU A 41 1.31 -11.75 -8.87
CA LEU A 41 -0.05 -11.20 -8.89
C LEU A 41 -1.13 -12.25 -9.16
N ASP A 42 -0.78 -13.32 -9.88
CA ASP A 42 -1.73 -14.40 -10.18
C ASP A 42 -2.00 -15.24 -8.93
N ALA A 43 -0.98 -15.50 -8.12
CA ALA A 43 -1.14 -16.12 -6.80
C ALA A 43 -1.99 -15.25 -5.86
N LEU A 44 -1.82 -13.92 -5.88
CA LEU A 44 -2.67 -13.00 -5.09
C LEU A 44 -4.13 -13.04 -5.53
N HIS A 45 -4.41 -13.04 -6.85
CA HIS A 45 -5.77 -13.21 -7.36
C HIS A 45 -6.37 -14.57 -6.97
N ALA A 46 -5.58 -15.64 -7.03
CA ALA A 46 -6.02 -16.97 -6.65
C ALA A 46 -6.30 -17.08 -5.14
N ALA A 47 -5.43 -16.51 -4.31
CA ALA A 47 -5.60 -16.46 -2.85
C ALA A 47 -6.86 -15.66 -2.47
N ASP A 48 -7.10 -14.51 -3.11
CA ASP A 48 -8.34 -13.74 -2.92
C ASP A 48 -9.57 -14.58 -3.30
N ALA A 49 -9.56 -15.23 -4.47
CA ALA A 49 -10.68 -16.08 -4.88
C ALA A 49 -10.98 -17.22 -3.89
N ALA A 50 -9.97 -17.70 -3.16
CA ALA A 50 -10.07 -18.78 -2.19
C ALA A 50 -10.51 -18.35 -0.77
N LEU A 51 -10.72 -17.06 -0.50
CA LEU A 51 -11.06 -16.55 0.84
C LEU A 51 -12.43 -16.98 1.39
N GLY A 52 -13.30 -17.63 0.59
CA GLY A 52 -14.70 -17.90 0.94
C GLY A 52 -14.90 -18.58 2.31
N ASP A 53 -14.09 -19.59 2.62
CA ASP A 53 -14.15 -20.35 3.88
C ASP A 53 -12.97 -20.03 4.82
N ALA A 54 -12.15 -19.04 4.48
CA ALA A 54 -10.97 -18.70 5.26
C ALA A 54 -11.38 -18.02 6.58
N THR A 55 -10.64 -18.30 7.65
CA THR A 55 -10.82 -17.59 8.92
C THR A 55 -10.08 -16.25 8.86
N PRO A 56 -10.77 -15.11 9.10
CA PRO A 56 -10.11 -13.82 9.14
C PRO A 56 -9.17 -13.72 10.35
N ALA A 57 -8.07 -13.01 10.16
CA ALA A 57 -7.13 -12.71 11.24
C ALA A 57 -7.64 -11.55 12.14
N GLY A 58 -8.59 -10.75 11.66
CA GLY A 58 -9.30 -9.74 12.45
C GLY A 58 -10.07 -8.74 11.60
N SER A 59 -10.53 -7.65 12.24
CA SER A 59 -11.10 -6.49 11.56
C SER A 59 -9.99 -5.59 10.99
N PHE A 60 -10.17 -5.12 9.75
CA PHE A 60 -9.27 -4.21 9.07
C PHE A 60 -9.39 -2.81 9.68
N ALA A 61 -10.61 -2.34 9.99
CA ALA A 61 -10.81 -1.07 10.69
C ALA A 61 -10.10 -1.03 12.05
N GLU A 62 -10.20 -2.10 12.85
CA GLU A 62 -9.49 -2.19 14.13
C GLU A 62 -7.96 -2.16 13.95
N ALA A 63 -7.43 -2.88 12.95
CA ALA A 63 -6.00 -2.85 12.64
C ALA A 63 -5.53 -1.46 12.19
N LEU A 64 -6.35 -0.77 11.38
CA LEU A 64 -6.09 0.58 10.91
C LEU A 64 -6.07 1.57 12.08
N ASP A 65 -7.09 1.56 12.93
CA ASP A 65 -7.20 2.47 14.08
C ASP A 65 -6.10 2.23 15.12
N ALA A 66 -5.66 0.98 15.28
CA ALA A 66 -4.52 0.62 16.12
C ALA A 66 -3.15 1.00 15.52
N GLY A 67 -3.11 1.55 14.30
CA GLY A 67 -1.86 1.93 13.63
C GLY A 67 -1.01 0.74 13.14
N ARG A 68 -1.60 -0.44 13.01
CA ARG A 68 -0.92 -1.68 12.58
C ARG A 68 -0.79 -1.80 11.07
N VAL A 69 -1.55 -1.02 10.32
CA VAL A 69 -1.50 -0.98 8.85
C VAL A 69 -0.28 -0.15 8.42
N GLY A 70 0.62 -0.79 7.69
CA GLY A 70 1.79 -0.18 7.07
C GLY A 70 1.56 0.29 5.63
N PRO A 71 2.59 0.82 4.96
CA PRO A 71 2.54 1.05 3.51
C PRO A 71 2.33 -0.28 2.76
N PRO A 72 1.46 -0.33 1.73
CA PRO A 72 1.20 -1.56 0.97
C PRO A 72 2.39 -2.02 0.12
N VAL A 73 3.34 -1.12 -0.15
CA VAL A 73 4.62 -1.42 -0.79
C VAL A 73 5.70 -0.85 0.15
N PRO A 74 6.19 -1.63 1.14
CA PRO A 74 7.00 -1.08 2.23
C PRO A 74 8.44 -0.76 1.84
N ALA A 75 9.01 -1.46 0.85
CA ALA A 75 10.41 -1.29 0.45
C ALA A 75 10.59 -1.27 -1.08
N PRO A 76 9.97 -0.31 -1.80
CA PRO A 76 10.18 -0.18 -3.24
C PRO A 76 11.62 0.22 -3.54
N SER A 77 12.17 -0.26 -4.66
CA SER A 77 13.53 0.12 -5.09
C SER A 77 13.62 1.62 -5.47
N ALA A 78 12.53 2.22 -5.90
CA ALA A 78 12.42 3.64 -6.22
C ALA A 78 10.98 4.14 -6.09
N CYS A 79 10.79 5.41 -5.73
CA CYS A 79 9.50 6.08 -5.76
C CYS A 79 9.55 7.28 -6.72
N PHE A 80 8.65 7.34 -7.68
CA PHE A 80 8.56 8.43 -8.65
C PHE A 80 7.39 9.36 -8.32
N GLY A 81 7.72 10.61 -7.96
CA GLY A 81 6.75 11.69 -7.82
C GLY A 81 6.57 12.43 -9.14
N ILE A 82 5.33 12.76 -9.50
CA ILE A 82 5.01 13.54 -10.69
C ILE A 82 4.49 14.91 -10.26
N GLY A 83 5.32 15.94 -10.46
CA GLY A 83 4.98 17.32 -10.18
C GLY A 83 4.05 17.89 -11.24
N LEU A 84 3.26 18.90 -10.86
CA LEU A 84 2.46 19.70 -11.79
C LEU A 84 1.53 18.89 -12.71
N ASN A 85 1.05 17.73 -12.25
CA ASN A 85 0.26 16.79 -13.05
C ASN A 85 -1.26 17.09 -13.06
N TYR A 86 -1.66 18.27 -12.57
CA TYR A 86 -3.05 18.73 -12.51
C TYR A 86 -3.13 20.19 -12.91
N ARG A 87 -4.03 20.54 -13.85
CA ARG A 87 -4.13 21.91 -14.41
C ARG A 87 -4.41 22.98 -13.34
N SER A 88 -5.25 22.66 -12.36
CA SER A 88 -5.55 23.55 -11.24
C SER A 88 -4.31 23.85 -10.40
N HIS A 89 -3.52 22.82 -10.08
CA HIS A 89 -2.27 22.98 -9.33
C HIS A 89 -1.20 23.74 -10.11
N VAL A 90 -1.13 23.57 -11.43
CA VAL A 90 -0.26 24.39 -12.30
C VAL A 90 -0.64 25.87 -12.21
N ALA A 91 -1.94 26.18 -12.30
CA ALA A 91 -2.44 27.54 -12.23
C ALA A 91 -2.16 28.19 -10.86
N GLU A 92 -2.34 27.44 -9.77
CA GLU A 92 -1.99 27.89 -8.41
C GLU A 92 -0.50 28.22 -8.26
N SER A 93 0.36 27.43 -8.91
CA SER A 93 1.82 27.56 -8.82
C SER A 93 2.39 28.71 -9.67
N ASN A 94 1.56 29.38 -10.49
CA ASN A 94 2.00 30.36 -11.49
C ASN A 94 3.12 29.83 -12.43
N MET A 95 3.10 28.53 -12.71
CA MET A 95 4.06 27.88 -13.60
C MET A 95 3.42 27.58 -14.96
N ALA A 96 4.25 27.43 -16.01
CA ALA A 96 3.77 26.96 -17.31
C ALA A 96 3.38 25.47 -17.23
N VAL A 97 2.37 25.08 -18.02
CA VAL A 97 2.01 23.65 -18.16
C VAL A 97 3.19 22.90 -18.77
N PRO A 98 3.73 21.86 -18.09
CA PRO A 98 4.83 21.09 -18.63
C PRO A 98 4.43 20.37 -19.92
N THR A 99 5.35 20.33 -20.90
CA THR A 99 5.19 19.55 -22.14
C THR A 99 5.61 18.09 -22.00
N VAL A 100 6.30 17.77 -20.91
CA VAL A 100 6.71 16.41 -20.49
C VAL A 100 6.52 16.28 -18.97
N PRO A 101 6.37 15.05 -18.43
CA PRO A 101 6.21 14.86 -16.99
C PRO A 101 7.39 15.42 -16.18
N VAL A 102 7.09 16.19 -15.14
CA VAL A 102 8.10 16.64 -14.17
C VAL A 102 8.28 15.52 -13.15
N VAL A 103 9.37 14.76 -13.27
CA VAL A 103 9.65 13.59 -12.42
C VAL A 103 10.65 13.96 -11.34
N PHE A 104 10.35 13.60 -10.09
CA PHE A 104 11.27 13.68 -8.95
C PHE A 104 11.17 12.40 -8.11
N THR A 105 12.04 12.25 -7.10
CA THR A 105 11.99 11.11 -6.17
C THR A 105 11.60 11.53 -4.76
N LYS A 106 10.88 10.65 -4.08
CA LYS A 106 10.79 10.63 -2.62
C LYS A 106 11.52 9.37 -2.16
N PHE A 107 12.53 9.50 -1.31
CA PHE A 107 13.30 8.33 -0.89
C PHE A 107 12.39 7.31 -0.17
N PRO A 108 12.53 5.99 -0.43
CA PRO A 108 11.68 4.95 0.18
C PRO A 108 11.59 5.02 1.70
N GLY A 109 12.66 5.48 2.37
CA GLY A 109 12.68 5.66 3.83
C GLY A 109 11.68 6.69 4.38
N CYS A 110 10.99 7.46 3.54
CA CYS A 110 9.92 8.37 3.97
C CYS A 110 8.51 7.73 3.98
N LEU A 111 8.38 6.48 3.54
CA LEU A 111 7.10 5.77 3.53
C LEU A 111 6.70 5.39 4.95
N VAL A 112 5.45 5.64 5.30
CA VAL A 112 4.87 5.32 6.62
C VAL A 112 3.43 4.84 6.45
N GLY A 113 2.89 4.19 7.48
CA GLY A 113 1.50 3.76 7.51
C GLY A 113 0.50 4.94 7.54
N PRO A 114 -0.76 4.72 7.14
CA PRO A 114 -1.79 5.76 7.05
C PRO A 114 -2.17 6.45 8.37
N ARG A 115 -1.83 5.87 9.53
CA ARG A 115 -2.05 6.46 10.86
C ARG A 115 -0.75 6.89 11.55
N ALA A 116 0.36 6.94 10.82
CA ALA A 116 1.61 7.44 11.39
C ALA A 116 1.49 8.93 11.77
N THR A 117 1.97 9.27 12.95
CA THR A 117 2.13 10.68 13.35
C THR A 117 3.22 11.31 12.48
N VAL A 118 2.90 12.43 11.83
CA VAL A 118 3.85 13.21 11.04
C VAL A 118 4.46 14.28 11.94
N GLU A 119 5.75 14.16 12.22
CA GLU A 119 6.52 15.22 12.87
C GLU A 119 6.73 16.37 11.87
N LEU A 120 6.38 17.59 12.29
CA LEU A 120 6.60 18.79 11.49
C LEU A 120 8.04 19.26 11.70
N VAL A 121 8.80 19.36 10.60
CA VAL A 121 10.19 19.81 10.62
C VAL A 121 10.27 21.20 10.00
N GLY A 122 10.76 22.17 10.76
CA GLY A 122 10.85 23.58 10.38
C GLY A 122 10.88 24.49 11.62
N PRO A 123 11.15 25.79 11.47
CA PRO A 123 10.89 26.77 12.53
C PRO A 123 9.39 26.89 12.86
#